data_AF-A0A7X6PXZ0-F1
#
_entry.id   AF-A0A7X6PXZ0-F1
#
_cell.length_a   1.000
_cell.length_b   1.000
_cell.length_c   1.000
_cell.angle_alpha   90.00
_cell.angle_beta   90.00
_cell.angle_gamma   90.00
#
_symmetry.space_group_name_H-M   'P 1'
#
loop_
_entity.id
_entity.type
_entity.pdbx_description
1 polymer ?
#
loop_
_entity_poly.entity_id
_entity_poly.type
_entity_poly.pdbx_seq_one_letter_code
_entity_poly.pdbx_strand_id
1 'polypeptide(L)' 'MKRDVVIGIEIHCELKSKAKMFSDAPITFNAEVNSFANEIDVGYPGTLPSLNQEAVRLSLMACLITDCEIDRLM' A
#
# COMPACT_ATOMS: atom_id res chain seq x y z
N MET A 1 -10.83 42.91 3.23
CA MET A 1 -11.15 41.72 2.41
C MET A 1 -10.90 40.50 3.29
N LYS A 2 -11.95 39.79 3.72
CA LYS A 2 -11.80 38.50 4.43
C LYS A 2 -11.28 37.49 3.40
N ARG A 3 -10.17 36.82 3.70
CA ARG A 3 -9.63 35.74 2.84
C ARG A 3 -9.97 34.43 3.53
N ASP A 4 -10.73 33.60 2.85
CA ASP A 4 -10.97 32.24 3.29
C ASP A 4 -9.78 31.39 2.83
N VAL A 5 -9.03 30.83 3.78
CA VAL A 5 -7.89 29.95 3.50
C VAL A 5 -8.38 28.51 3.56
N VAL A 6 -8.26 27.80 2.44
CA VAL A 6 -8.61 26.38 2.32
C VAL A 6 -7.33 25.58 2.16
N ILE A 7 -7.16 24.53 2.97
CA ILE A 7 -5.98 23.66 2.97
C ILE A 7 -6.45 22.21 2.79
N GLY A 8 -5.88 21.52 1.81
CA GLY A 8 -6.00 20.08 1.64
C GLY A 8 -4.67 19.39 1.94
N ILE A 9 -4.72 18.16 2.43
CA ILE A 9 -3.55 17.36 2.81
C ILE A 9 -3.68 15.99 2.16
N GLU A 10 -2.58 15.51 1.59
CA GLU A 10 -2.43 14.13 1.12
C GLU A 10 -1.44 13.41 2.01
N ILE A 11 -1.82 12.22 2.50
CA ILE A 11 -1.01 11.42 3.44
C ILE A 11 -0.79 10.04 2.83
N HIS A 12 0.47 9.62 2.77
CA HIS A 12 0.84 8.25 2.43
C HIS A 12 1.29 7.55 3.72
N CYS A 13 0.78 6.34 3.96
CA CYS A 13 1.11 5.54 5.13
C CYS A 13 1.55 4.14 4.67
N GLU A 14 2.75 3.72 5.06
CA GLU A 14 3.25 2.38 4.75
C GLU A 14 2.61 1.34 5.68
N LEU A 15 1.96 0.34 5.10
CA LEU A 15 1.34 -0.74 5.85
C LEU A 15 2.41 -1.68 6.40
N LYS A 16 2.32 -2.01 7.69
CA LYS A 16 3.24 -2.94 8.39
C LYS A 16 2.99 -4.42 8.04
N SER A 17 2.88 -4.74 6.75
CA SER A 17 2.82 -6.10 6.24
C SER A 17 4.23 -6.69 6.08
N LYS A 18 4.34 -8.02 6.04
CA LYS A 18 5.64 -8.71 5.93
C LYS A 18 6.17 -8.83 4.50
N ALA A 19 5.28 -8.81 3.53
CA ALA A 19 5.56 -8.94 2.10
C ALA A 19 4.90 -7.79 1.34
N LYS A 20 5.34 -7.52 0.10
CA LYS A 20 4.82 -6.43 -0.73
C LYS A 20 3.34 -6.63 -1.07
N MET A 21 2.72 -5.60 -1.66
CA MET A 21 1.28 -5.60 -1.97
C MET A 21 0.89 -6.65 -3.03
N PHE A 22 1.76 -6.88 -4.01
CA PHE A 22 1.46 -7.70 -5.19
C PHE A 22 2.42 -8.86 -5.41
N SER A 23 3.36 -9.08 -4.50
CA SER A 23 4.39 -10.11 -4.59
C SER A 23 4.76 -10.62 -3.20
N ASP A 24 5.44 -11.76 -3.14
CA ASP A 24 5.88 -12.39 -1.89
C ASP A 24 7.23 -11.83 -1.37
N ALA A 25 7.85 -10.89 -2.09
CA ALA A 25 9.10 -10.29 -1.67
C ALA A 25 8.91 -9.54 -0.34
N PRO A 26 9.87 -9.64 0.60
CA PRO A 26 9.72 -9.06 1.94
C PRO A 26 9.82 -7.53 1.91
N ILE A 27 9.14 -6.89 2.85
CA ILE A 27 9.32 -5.47 3.15
C ILE A 27 10.32 -5.36 4.31
N THR A 28 11.46 -4.71 4.08
CA THR A 28 12.46 -4.48 5.12
C THR A 28 13.24 -3.19 4.86
N PHE A 29 13.72 -2.59 5.94
CA PHE A 29 14.56 -1.41 5.88
C PHE A 29 16.04 -1.81 5.75
N ASN A 30 16.86 -0.94 5.16
CA ASN A 30 18.31 -1.14 5.00
C ASN A 30 18.72 -2.44 4.28
N ALA A 31 17.93 -2.90 3.32
CA ALA A 31 18.33 -3.98 2.43
C ALA A 31 19.45 -3.56 1.47
N GLU A 32 20.23 -4.52 1.00
CA GLU A 32 21.12 -4.29 -0.14
C GLU A 32 20.29 -3.95 -1.39
N VAL A 33 20.84 -3.11 -2.25
CA VAL A 33 20.18 -2.67 -3.49
C VAL A 33 19.72 -3.88 -4.31
N ASN A 34 18.42 -3.91 -4.65
CA ASN A 34 17.78 -4.96 -5.44
C ASN A 34 17.80 -6.38 -4.83
N SER A 35 18.15 -6.54 -3.55
CA SER A 35 18.22 -7.86 -2.88
C SER A 35 16.86 -8.47 -2.51
N PHE A 36 15.82 -7.65 -2.36
CA PHE A 36 14.44 -8.08 -2.12
C PHE A 36 13.52 -7.64 -3.25
N ALA A 37 13.88 -8.05 -4.47
CA ALA A 37 13.05 -7.88 -5.66
C ALA A 37 12.91 -9.22 -6.38
N ASN A 38 11.70 -9.56 -6.81
CA ASN A 38 11.43 -10.70 -7.70
C ASN A 38 10.95 -10.21 -9.08
N GLU A 39 10.61 -11.15 -9.96
CA GLU A 39 10.14 -10.90 -11.32
C GLU A 39 8.87 -10.02 -11.37
N ILE A 40 7.98 -10.13 -10.38
CA ILE A 40 6.77 -9.30 -10.29
C ILE A 40 7.18 -7.86 -9.96
N ASP A 41 8.09 -7.67 -9.01
CA ASP A 41 8.53 -6.36 -8.55
C ASP A 41 9.25 -5.56 -9.65
N VAL A 42 9.98 -6.26 -10.53
CA VAL A 42 10.70 -5.64 -11.64
C VAL A 42 9.87 -5.57 -12.92
N GLY A 43 8.60 -6.00 -12.89
CA GLY A 43 7.69 -5.95 -14.03
C GLY A 43 8.11 -6.85 -15.19
N TYR A 44 8.67 -8.02 -14.89
CA TYR A 44 9.16 -8.94 -15.91
C TYR A 44 8.00 -9.43 -16.82
N PRO A 45 8.21 -9.55 -18.14
CA PRO A 45 7.14 -9.96 -19.05
C PRO A 45 6.53 -11.32 -18.65
N GLY A 46 5.19 -11.38 -18.64
CA GLY A 46 4.45 -12.60 -18.30
C GLY A 46 4.16 -12.80 -16.82
N THR A 47 4.57 -11.88 -15.94
CA THR A 47 4.21 -11.91 -14.53
C THR A 47 2.79 -11.37 -14.30
N LEU A 48 2.15 -11.81 -13.22
CA LEU A 48 0.84 -11.35 -12.77
C LEU A 48 0.91 -10.96 -11.28
N PRO A 49 0.15 -9.95 -10.85
CA PRO A 49 0.14 -9.53 -9.45
C PRO A 49 -0.56 -10.56 -8.56
N SER A 50 -0.04 -10.78 -7.36
CA SER A 50 -0.65 -11.60 -6.32
C SER A 50 -0.98 -10.73 -5.11
N LEU A 51 -2.26 -10.44 -4.90
CA LEU A 51 -2.72 -9.53 -3.85
C LEU A 51 -2.40 -10.05 -2.44
N ASN A 52 -1.83 -9.17 -1.62
CA ASN A 52 -1.51 -9.46 -0.23
C ASN A 52 -2.73 -9.26 0.70
N GLN A 53 -3.27 -10.38 1.20
CA GLN A 53 -4.44 -10.38 2.08
C GLN A 53 -4.22 -9.60 3.39
N GLU A 54 -3.01 -9.62 3.94
CA GLU A 54 -2.70 -8.89 5.18
C GLU A 54 -2.67 -7.38 4.91
N ALA A 55 -2.13 -6.96 3.77
CA ALA A 55 -2.15 -5.56 3.38
C ALA A 55 -3.60 -5.06 3.21
N VAL A 56 -4.47 -5.84 2.57
CA VAL A 56 -5.91 -5.52 2.46
C VAL A 56 -6.55 -5.39 3.85
N ARG A 57 -6.28 -6.35 4.75
CA ARG A 57 -6.80 -6.33 6.13
C ARG A 57 -6.39 -5.06 6.88
N LEU A 58 -5.12 -4.65 6.76
CA LEU A 58 -4.61 -3.43 7.37
C LEU A 58 -5.25 -2.17 6.78
N SER A 59 -5.48 -2.13 5.46
CA SER A 59 -6.21 -1.04 4.81
C SER A 59 -7.65 -0.92 5.30
N LEU A 60 -8.37 -2.05 5.41
CA LEU A 60 -9.74 -2.06 5.93
C LEU A 60 -9.79 -1.56 7.38
N MET A 61 -8.81 -1.94 8.21
CA MET A 61 -8.70 -1.38 9.56
C MET A 61 -8.48 0.14 9.55
N ALA A 62 -7.66 0.66 8.63
CA ALA A 62 -7.46 2.10 8.48
C ALA A 62 -8.79 2.80 8.13
N CYS A 63 -9.54 2.27 7.16
CA CYS A 63 -10.87 2.78 6.80
C CYS A 63 -11.83 2.84 7.98
N LEU A 64 -11.87 1.79 8.82
CA LEU A 64 -12.72 1.74 10.01
C LEU A 64 -12.34 2.81 11.04
N ILE A 65 -11.04 3.08 11.22
CA ILE A 65 -10.56 4.08 12.18
C ILE A 65 -10.79 5.50 11.67
N THR A 66 -10.80 5.71 10.36
CA THR A 66 -11.03 7.02 9.71
C THR A 66 -12.49 7.27 9.34
N ASP A 67 -13.42 6.43 9.81
CA ASP A 67 -14.86 6.54 9.55
C ASP A 67 -15.21 6.60 8.05
N CYS A 68 -14.48 5.83 7.24
CA CYS A 68 -14.76 5.71 5.81
C CYS A 68 -15.85 4.67 5.55
N GLU A 69 -16.68 4.94 4.55
CA GLU A 69 -17.59 3.93 3.98
C GLU A 69 -16.80 2.93 3.13
N ILE A 70 -16.96 1.64 3.43
CA ILE A 70 -16.29 0.56 2.70
C ILE A 70 -17.21 0.10 1.55
N ASP A 71 -16.73 0.24 0.32
CA ASP A 71 -17.41 -0.27 -0.87
C ASP A 71 -17.45 -1.81 -0.86
N ARG A 72 -18.57 -2.39 -1.29
CA ARG A 72 -18.78 -3.85 -1.36
C ARG A 72 -18.39 -4.46 -2.71
N LEU A 73 -18.16 -3.65 -3.73
CA LEU A 73 -17.81 -4.08 -5.08
C LEU A 73 -16.29 -4.10 -5.33
N MET A 74 -15.48 -3.72 -4.34
CA MET A 74 -14.06 -4.07 -4.24
C MET A 74 -13.85 -5.30 -3.36
#